data_AF-A0A1M7K1Z1-F1
#
_entry.id   AF-A0A1M7K1Z1-F1
#
_cell.length_a   1.000
_cell.length_b   1.000
_cell.length_c   1.000
_cell.angle_alpha   90.00
_cell.angle_beta   90.00
_cell.angle_gamma   90.00
#
_symmetry.space_group_name_H-M   'P 1'
#
loop_
_entity.id
_entity.type
_entity.pdbx_description
1 polymer ?
#
loop_
_entity_poly.entity_id
_entity_poly.type
_entity_poly.pdbx_seq_one_letter_code
_entity_poly.pdbx_strand_id
1 'polypeptide(L)' 'MSGKTLTLLAIMAFVALTLGSFIWFIATWDKENEASVTMVIPAPATEERLT' A
#
# COMPACT_ATOMS: atom_id res chain seq x y z
N MET A 1 -25.51 15.67 25.89
CA MET A 1 -24.14 15.09 26.01
C MET A 1 -23.14 16.22 26.15
N SER A 2 -22.09 16.06 26.97
CA SER A 2 -21.05 17.08 27.10
C SER A 2 -20.16 17.11 25.84
N GLY A 3 -19.74 18.29 25.37
CA GLY A 3 -18.94 18.43 24.14
C GLY A 3 -17.67 17.55 24.13
N LYS A 4 -17.03 17.39 25.29
CA LYS A 4 -15.89 16.47 25.49
C LYS A 4 -16.20 15.01 25.15
N THR A 5 -17.39 14.52 25.49
CA THR A 5 -17.81 13.15 25.18
C THR A 5 -17.98 12.95 23.67
N LEU A 6 -18.49 13.98 22.99
CA LEU A 6 -18.66 13.95 21.53
C LEU A 6 -17.30 13.96 20.81
N THR A 7 -16.35 14.76 21.29
CA THR A 7 -14.97 14.78 20.77
C THR A 7 -14.28 13.42 20.96
N LEU A 8 -14.39 12.81 22.13
CA LEU A 8 -13.81 11.48 22.38
C LEU A 8 -14.43 10.41 21.47
N LEU A 9 -15.73 10.46 21.25
CA LEU A 9 -16.41 9.56 20.30
C LEU A 9 -15.96 9.78 18.86
N ALA A 10 -15.78 11.04 18.43
CA ALA A 10 -15.30 11.35 17.09
C ALA A 10 -13.88 10.81 16.86
N ILE A 11 -12.99 10.95 17.85
CA ILE A 11 -11.63 10.40 17.79
C ILE A 11 -11.68 8.87 17.73
N MET A 12 -12.48 8.21 18.58
CA MET A 12 -12.64 6.76 18.54
C MET A 12 -13.18 6.26 17.20
N ALA A 13 -14.19 6.93 16.64
CA ALA A 13 -14.74 6.62 15.33
C ALA A 13 -13.68 6.79 14.23
N PHE A 14 -12.93 7.89 14.26
CA PHE A 14 -11.84 8.14 13.32
C PHE A 14 -10.77 7.04 13.39
N VAL A 15 -10.33 6.66 14.58
CA VAL A 15 -9.33 5.59 14.79
C VAL A 15 -9.86 4.25 14.28
N ALA A 16 -11.11 3.89 14.61
CA ALA A 16 -11.72 2.64 14.18
C ALA A 16 -11.87 2.57 12.65
N LEU A 17 -12.28 3.67 12.00
CA LEU A 17 -12.36 3.75 10.54
C LEU A 17 -10.98 3.65 9.89
N THR A 18 -9.98 4.34 10.44
CA THR A 18 -8.61 4.33 9.90
C THR A 18 -7.99 2.94 10.01
N LEU A 19 -8.06 2.31 11.18
CA LEU A 19 -7.52 0.95 11.39
C LEU A 19 -8.31 -0.08 10.60
N GLY A 20 -9.64 0.00 10.58
CA GLY A 20 -10.49 -0.90 9.82
C GLY A 20 -10.21 -0.82 8.32
N SER A 21 -10.11 0.40 7.78
CA SER A 21 -9.75 0.63 6.38
C SER A 21 -8.35 0.11 6.05
N PHE A 22 -7.38 0.33 6.94
CA PHE A 22 -6.02 -0.14 6.74
C PHE A 22 -5.92 -1.68 6.76
N ILE A 23 -6.55 -2.34 7.73
CA ILE A 23 -6.58 -3.81 7.80
C ILE A 23 -7.29 -4.37 6.57
N TRP A 24 -8.44 -3.78 6.18
CA TRP A 24 -9.15 -4.19 4.98
C TRP A 24 -8.29 -4.02 3.72
N PHE A 25 -7.58 -2.89 3.59
CA PHE A 25 -6.65 -2.64 2.49
C PHE A 25 -5.60 -3.75 2.38
N ILE A 26 -4.91 -4.10 3.47
CA ILE A 26 -3.92 -5.18 3.46
C ILE A 26 -4.56 -6.54 3.15
N ALA A 27 -5.76 -6.81 3.66
CA ALA A 27 -6.46 -8.07 3.42
C ALA A 27 -6.95 -8.22 1.97
N THR A 28 -7.37 -7.13 1.34
CA THR A 28 -7.79 -7.11 -0.08
C THR A 28 -6.64 -6.91 -1.04
N TRP A 29 -5.45 -6.58 -0.54
CA TRP A 29 -4.29 -6.32 -1.37
C TRP A 29 -3.82 -7.61 -2.03
N ASP A 30 -3.87 -7.64 -3.37
CA ASP A 30 -3.43 -8.76 -4.18
C ASP A 30 -2.09 -8.45 -4.84
N LYS A 31 -1.05 -9.13 -4.35
CA LYS A 31 0.33 -9.00 -4.81
C LYS A 31 0.52 -9.44 -6.27
N GLU A 32 -0.32 -10.34 -6.78
CA GLU A 32 -0.15 -10.88 -8.15
C GLU A 32 -0.66 -9.92 -9.22
N ASN A 33 -1.57 -9.01 -8.86
CA ASN A 33 -2.12 -8.00 -9.77
C ASN A 33 -1.31 -6.69 -9.80
N GLU A 34 -0.37 -6.50 -8.88
CA GLU A 34 0.54 -5.35 -8.92
C GLU A 34 1.80 -5.70 -9.73
N ALA A 35 1.90 -5.16 -10.94
CA ALA A 35 3.07 -5.32 -11.79
C ALA A 35 4.32 -4.88 -11.01
N SER A 36 5.27 -5.81 -10.83
CA SER A 36 6.51 -5.52 -10.11
C SER A 36 7.22 -4.37 -10.80
N VAL A 37 7.55 -3.31 -10.04
CA VAL A 37 8.29 -2.14 -10.55
C VAL A 37 9.77 -2.44 -10.83
N THR A 38 10.15 -3.72 -10.84
CA THR A 38 11.49 -4.19 -11.19
C THR A 38 11.77 -3.84 -12.65
N MET A 39 12.48 -2.74 -12.85
CA MET A 39 13.07 -2.40 -14.14
C MET A 39 14.19 -3.41 -14.42
N VAL A 40 13.90 -4.40 -15.27
CA VAL A 40 14.95 -5.26 -15.83
C VAL A 40 15.75 -4.40 -16.81
N ILE A 41 16.94 -3.95 -16.41
CA ILE A 41 17.89 -3.35 -17.33
C ILE A 41 18.37 -4.49 -18.23
N PRO A 42 18.06 -4.48 -19.54
CA PRO A 42 18.60 -5.49 -20.44
C PRO A 42 20.12 -5.34 -20.43
N ALA A 43 20.84 -6.43 -20.13
CA ALA A 43 22.28 -6.46 -20.24
C ALA A 43 22.66 -6.01 -21.66
N PRO A 44 23.59 -5.03 -21.83
CA PRO A 44 23.98 -4.58 -23.15
C PRO A 44 24.48 -5.80 -23.94
N ALA A 45 23.94 -5.98 -25.14
CA ALA A 45 24.25 -7.10 -26.02
C ALA A 45 25.76 -7.15 -26.28
N THR A 46 26.45 -8.05 -25.57
CA THR A 46 27.80 -8.47 -25.89
C THR A 46 27.73 -9.42 -27.09
N GLU A 47 27.34 -8.91 -28.26
CA GLU A 47 27.31 -9.71 -29.51
C GLU A 47 28.30 -9.23 -30.60
N GLU A 48 29.09 -8.16 -30.40
CA GLU A 48 29.87 -7.57 -31.52
C GLU A 48 31.40 -7.57 -31.40
N ARG A 49 32.02 -8.31 -30.47
CA ARG A 49 33.49 -8.43 -30.44
C ARG A 49 33.93 -9.81 -29.96
N LEU A 50 34.06 -10.75 -30.88
CA LEU A 50 35.18 -11.71 -31.01
C LEU A 50 34.79 -12.77 -32.06
N THR A 51 34.75 -12.33 -33.32
CA THR A 51 35.29 -13.09 -34.45
C THR A 51 36.78 -13.30 -34.24
#